data_AF-A0A821S7M0-F1
#
_entry.id   AF-A0A821S7M0-F1
#
_cell.length_a   1.000
_cell.length_b   1.000
_cell.length_c   1.000
_cell.angle_alpha   90.00
_cell.angle_beta   90.00
_cell.angle_gamma   90.00
#
_symmetry.space_group_name_H-M   'P 1'
#
loop_
_entity.id
_entity.type
_entity.pdbx_description
1 polymer ?
#
loop_
_entity_poly.entity_id
_entity_poly.type
_entity_poly.pdbx_seq_one_letter_code
_entity_poly.pdbx_strand_id
1 'polypeptide(L)'
;GLDSSKYKARQQKNYLKDNENNIENNDDDDFNDELLLGEGSEAFKQCDPFVFPCVQCDTLNFWNAPFIFNEDKTCISPLLRCKNVNCSSQPIDHVVYLRNRLTLMINKAIRRYYQNWLRCDDDTCCAFRTRQTPLGILHKRHLCTSCSKSELITEYDDRQLNLQLRFLKQLFNIDAYKNSINRTKIEQVDAYFKTLSVDVTRSIHKNMTELQLHIDRIIQKSGYAEVCISNLFAQFYFNA
;
A
#
# COMPACT_ATOMS: atom_id res chain seq x y z
N GLY A 1 -3.08 -28.94 -11.60
CA GLY A 1 -2.12 -27.90 -12.01
C GLY A 1 -1.90 -26.97 -10.84
N LEU A 2 -0.66 -26.85 -10.37
CA LEU A 2 -0.30 -26.03 -9.22
C LEU A 2 -0.13 -24.57 -9.67
N ASP A 3 -1.16 -23.75 -9.43
CA ASP A 3 -1.06 -22.30 -9.59
C ASP A 3 -0.18 -21.74 -8.45
N SER A 4 1.11 -21.53 -8.76
CA SER A 4 2.12 -21.01 -7.83
C SER A 4 1.72 -19.67 -7.21
N SER A 5 0.91 -18.87 -7.91
CA SER A 5 0.41 -17.57 -7.46
C SER A 5 -0.48 -17.70 -6.21
N LYS A 6 -1.34 -18.72 -6.17
CA LYS A 6 -2.20 -19.00 -5.00
C LYS A 6 -1.41 -19.53 -3.81
N TYR A 7 -0.33 -20.28 -4.07
CA TYR A 7 0.54 -20.81 -3.03
C TYR A 7 1.38 -19.70 -2.37
N LYS A 8 1.88 -18.74 -3.16
CA LYS A 8 2.61 -17.56 -2.65
C LYS A 8 1.73 -16.68 -1.78
N ALA A 9 0.48 -16.40 -2.19
CA ALA A 9 -0.47 -15.65 -1.37
C ALA A 9 -0.80 -16.36 -0.03
N ARG A 10 -0.77 -17.71 -0.01
CA ARG A 10 -1.00 -18.53 1.19
C ARG A 10 0.21 -18.57 2.12
N GLN A 11 1.42 -18.76 1.60
CA GLN A 11 2.66 -18.67 2.40
C GLN A 11 2.82 -17.27 3.03
N GLN A 12 2.48 -16.22 2.29
CA GLN A 12 2.64 -14.85 2.75
C GLN A 12 1.63 -14.44 3.84
N LYS A 13 0.41 -14.99 3.80
CA LYS A 13 -0.53 -14.91 4.93
C LYS A 13 -0.01 -15.61 6.18
N ASN A 14 0.67 -16.74 6.03
CA ASN A 14 1.28 -17.44 7.15
C ASN A 14 2.45 -16.63 7.75
N TYR A 15 3.29 -15.97 6.95
CA TYR A 15 4.32 -15.07 7.46
C TYR A 15 3.77 -13.88 8.27
N LEU A 16 2.65 -13.27 7.84
CA LEU A 16 1.98 -12.22 8.62
C LEU A 16 1.37 -12.76 9.92
N LYS A 17 0.84 -13.98 9.87
CA LYS A 17 0.26 -14.68 11.02
C LYS A 17 1.34 -15.11 12.03
N ASP A 18 2.51 -15.52 11.58
CA ASP A 18 3.68 -15.84 12.42
C ASP A 18 4.24 -14.57 13.08
N ASN A 19 4.21 -13.42 12.38
CA ASN A 19 4.54 -12.13 12.98
C ASN A 19 3.49 -11.67 14.01
N GLU A 20 2.19 -11.95 13.83
CA GLU A 20 1.18 -11.67 14.85
C GLU A 20 1.31 -12.60 16.07
N ASN A 21 1.61 -13.89 15.87
CA ASN A 21 1.80 -14.85 16.95
C ASN A 21 3.10 -14.62 17.76
N ASN A 22 4.13 -14.03 17.14
CA ASN A 22 5.35 -13.60 17.85
C ASN A 22 5.15 -12.33 18.69
N ILE A 23 4.10 -11.54 18.43
CA ILE A 23 3.73 -10.38 19.25
C ILE A 23 2.94 -10.81 20.50
N GLU A 24 2.23 -11.95 20.46
CA GLU A 24 1.42 -12.42 21.59
C GLU A 24 2.19 -13.27 22.62
N ASN A 25 3.47 -13.62 22.36
CA ASN A 25 4.28 -14.48 23.25
C ASN A 25 5.55 -13.83 23.82
N ASN A 26 5.81 -12.56 23.54
CA ASN A 26 6.94 -11.82 24.11
C ASN A 26 6.41 -10.61 24.90
N ASP A 27 6.47 -10.70 26.24
CA ASP A 27 6.34 -9.57 27.17
C ASP A 27 7.62 -8.69 27.17
N ASP A 28 8.32 -8.61 26.04
CA ASP A 28 9.53 -7.80 25.89
C ASP A 28 9.38 -6.87 24.69
N ASP A 29 9.58 -5.59 24.95
CA ASP A 29 9.56 -4.44 24.05
C ASP A 29 10.54 -4.57 22.86
N ASP A 30 10.26 -5.44 21.89
CA ASP A 30 10.90 -5.40 20.57
C ASP A 30 9.85 -5.19 19.48
N PHE A 31 9.28 -3.98 19.53
CA PHE A 31 8.45 -3.41 18.49
C PHE A 31 9.33 -3.25 17.25
N ASN A 32 9.29 -4.25 16.36
CA ASN A 32 10.14 -4.29 15.17
C ASN A 32 9.89 -3.04 14.29
N ASP A 33 10.75 -2.04 14.48
CA ASP A 33 10.85 -0.74 13.80
C ASP A 33 11.22 -0.91 12.29
N GLU A 34 11.46 -2.16 11.88
CA GLU A 34 11.70 -2.61 10.50
C GLU A 34 10.55 -2.20 9.54
N LEU A 35 9.31 -2.04 10.02
CA LEU A 35 8.18 -1.59 9.18
C LEU A 35 8.06 -0.06 9.09
N LEU A 36 8.69 0.67 10.01
CA LEU A 36 8.64 2.13 10.06
C LEU A 36 9.70 2.76 9.17
N LEU A 37 10.83 2.07 8.92
CA LEU A 37 11.96 2.60 8.14
C LEU A 37 12.68 1.56 7.24
N GLY A 38 12.15 0.35 7.05
CA GLY A 38 12.77 -0.71 6.25
C GLY A 38 12.54 -0.58 4.73
N GLU A 39 13.65 -0.47 4.02
CA GLU A 39 13.93 -0.61 2.58
C GLU A 39 12.78 -0.75 1.57
N GLY A 40 12.87 0.07 0.52
CA GLY A 40 11.93 0.13 -0.60
C GLY A 40 11.61 -1.22 -1.26
N SER A 41 10.43 -1.25 -1.86
CA SER A 41 9.79 -2.37 -2.58
C SER A 41 9.19 -3.49 -1.72
N GLU A 42 9.81 -3.93 -0.62
CA GLU A 42 9.33 -5.11 0.14
C GLU A 42 8.05 -4.85 0.91
N ALA A 43 8.02 -3.75 1.67
CA ALA A 43 6.85 -3.34 2.46
C ALA A 43 5.61 -3.14 1.58
N PHE A 44 5.78 -2.69 0.33
CA PHE A 44 4.68 -2.43 -0.59
C PHE A 44 4.33 -3.60 -1.51
N LYS A 45 4.98 -4.77 -1.40
CA LYS A 45 4.70 -5.95 -2.24
C LYS A 45 3.23 -6.39 -2.18
N GLN A 46 2.57 -6.14 -1.06
CA GLN A 46 1.18 -6.55 -0.82
C GLN A 46 0.16 -5.47 -1.17
N CYS A 47 0.60 -4.27 -1.55
CA CYS A 47 -0.29 -3.19 -1.97
C CYS A 47 -0.81 -3.41 -3.38
N ASP A 48 -2.08 -3.04 -3.58
CA ASP A 48 -2.69 -3.00 -4.89
C ASP A 48 -2.01 -1.89 -5.72
N PRO A 49 -1.56 -2.16 -6.96
CA PRO A 49 -0.97 -1.14 -7.82
C PRO A 49 -2.01 -0.08 -8.23
N PHE A 50 -1.54 1.11 -8.59
CA PHE A 50 -2.44 2.12 -9.16
C PHE A 50 -2.76 1.76 -10.62
N VAL A 51 -4.03 1.45 -10.89
CA VAL A 51 -4.49 0.98 -12.21
C VAL A 51 -5.50 1.94 -12.81
N PHE A 52 -5.27 2.32 -14.07
CA PHE A 52 -6.22 3.14 -14.84
C PHE A 52 -6.14 2.85 -16.35
N PRO A 53 -7.27 2.88 -17.07
CA PRO A 53 -7.26 2.80 -18.53
C PRO A 53 -6.74 4.11 -19.12
N CYS A 54 -5.94 4.01 -20.18
CA CYS A 54 -5.52 5.15 -21.00
C CYS A 54 -6.75 5.83 -21.63
N VAL A 55 -6.78 7.16 -21.64
CA VAL A 55 -7.92 7.93 -22.20
C VAL A 55 -8.07 7.81 -23.71
N GLN A 56 -7.02 7.37 -24.42
CA GLN A 56 -7.01 7.29 -25.88
C GLN A 56 -7.13 5.84 -26.40
N CYS A 57 -6.39 4.90 -25.82
CA CYS A 57 -6.29 3.53 -26.33
C CYS A 57 -6.89 2.46 -25.40
N ASP A 58 -7.51 2.86 -24.29
CA ASP A 58 -8.11 2.01 -23.24
C ASP A 58 -7.19 0.96 -22.60
N THR A 59 -5.92 0.93 -22.99
CA THR A 59 -4.93 0.01 -22.41
C THR A 59 -4.76 0.32 -20.92
N LEU A 60 -4.86 -0.72 -20.09
CA LEU A 60 -4.66 -0.59 -18.65
C LEU A 60 -3.19 -0.30 -18.33
N ASN A 61 -2.95 0.84 -17.69
CA ASN A 61 -1.66 1.21 -17.12
C ASN A 61 -1.62 0.75 -15.66
N PHE A 62 -0.51 0.14 -15.25
CA PHE A 62 -0.29 -0.38 -13.91
C PHE A 62 0.94 0.30 -13.32
N TRP A 63 0.76 1.08 -12.27
CA TRP A 63 1.86 1.81 -11.63
C TRP A 63 2.15 1.20 -10.26
N ASN A 64 3.33 0.63 -10.15
CA ASN A 64 3.89 0.05 -8.92
C ASN A 64 5.09 0.85 -8.39
N ALA A 65 5.64 1.76 -9.19
CA ALA A 65 6.73 2.66 -8.84
C ALA A 65 6.63 3.98 -9.62
N PRO A 66 7.26 5.07 -9.15
CA PRO A 66 7.31 6.35 -9.87
C PRO A 66 8.12 6.32 -11.17
N PHE A 67 8.99 5.31 -11.34
CA PHE A 67 9.81 5.10 -12.54
C PHE A 67 9.83 3.63 -12.91
N ILE A 68 9.83 3.35 -14.21
CA ILE A 68 10.02 2.01 -14.77
C ILE A 68 11.46 1.94 -15.27
N PHE A 69 12.22 0.97 -14.76
CA PHE A 69 13.60 0.72 -15.16
C PHE A 69 13.64 -0.38 -16.22
N ASN A 70 14.37 -0.12 -17.30
CA ASN A 70 14.53 -1.02 -18.43
C ASN A 70 15.86 -1.80 -18.31
N GLU A 71 15.98 -2.89 -19.07
CA GLU A 71 17.20 -3.74 -19.09
C GLU A 71 18.43 -3.00 -19.63
N ASP A 72 18.22 -2.00 -20.49
CA ASP A 72 19.24 -1.13 -21.08
C ASP A 72 19.77 -0.06 -20.10
N LYS A 73 19.50 -0.21 -18.79
CA LYS A 73 19.87 0.74 -17.73
C LYS A 73 19.27 2.14 -17.92
N THR A 74 18.21 2.27 -18.73
CA THR A 74 17.42 3.50 -18.80
C THR A 74 16.22 3.43 -17.87
N CYS A 75 15.63 4.58 -17.56
CA CYS A 75 14.35 4.64 -16.87
C CYS A 75 13.40 5.58 -17.58
N ILE A 76 12.10 5.35 -17.37
CA ILE A 76 11.02 6.18 -17.94
C ILE A 76 10.02 6.45 -16.83
N SER A 77 9.56 7.70 -16.73
CA SER A 77 8.43 8.03 -15.87
C SER A 77 7.13 7.56 -16.54
N PRO A 78 6.29 6.76 -15.86
CA PRO A 78 5.04 6.30 -16.41
C PRO A 78 4.02 7.44 -16.60
N LEU A 79 4.29 8.65 -16.08
CA LEU A 79 3.55 9.87 -16.40
C LEU A 79 3.71 10.32 -17.85
N LEU A 80 4.86 10.07 -18.47
CA LEU A 80 5.16 10.57 -19.83
C LEU A 80 4.87 9.55 -20.93
N ARG A 81 4.50 8.31 -20.57
CA ARG A 81 4.32 7.25 -21.55
C ARG A 81 3.25 6.26 -21.14
N CYS A 82 2.30 6.03 -22.04
CA CYS A 82 1.37 4.91 -21.91
C CYS A 82 2.10 3.56 -22.03
N LYS A 83 1.62 2.55 -21.31
CA LYS A 83 2.09 1.16 -21.45
C LYS A 83 2.00 0.65 -22.90
N ASN A 84 1.00 1.09 -23.66
CA ASN A 84 0.92 0.78 -25.08
C ASN A 84 1.93 1.63 -25.87
N VAL A 85 2.94 0.97 -26.44
CA VAL A 85 4.03 1.60 -27.21
C VAL A 85 3.52 2.38 -28.43
N ASN A 86 2.39 1.97 -29.01
CA ASN A 86 1.80 2.62 -30.18
C ASN A 86 0.90 3.83 -29.80
N CYS A 87 0.71 4.09 -28.51
CA CYS A 87 -0.12 5.19 -28.04
C CYS A 87 0.74 6.44 -27.77
N SER A 88 0.33 7.58 -28.33
CA SER A 88 1.00 8.86 -28.14
C SER A 88 0.46 9.66 -26.94
N SER A 89 -0.64 9.25 -26.31
CA SER A 89 -1.19 9.93 -25.13
C SER A 89 -0.26 9.78 -23.93
N GLN A 90 0.01 10.91 -23.27
CA GLN A 90 0.79 10.96 -22.04
C GLN A 90 -0.14 11.16 -20.84
N PRO A 91 -0.06 10.32 -19.80
CA PRO A 91 -0.86 10.50 -18.58
C PRO A 91 -0.71 11.89 -17.93
N ILE A 92 0.44 12.55 -18.10
CA ILE A 92 0.72 13.90 -17.60
C ILE A 92 -0.25 14.97 -18.14
N ASP A 93 -0.80 14.78 -19.34
CA ASP A 93 -1.76 15.73 -19.94
C ASP A 93 -3.16 15.60 -19.32
N HIS A 94 -3.38 14.55 -18.52
CA HIS A 94 -4.67 14.17 -17.97
C HIS A 94 -4.63 14.03 -16.44
N VAL A 95 -3.96 14.94 -15.75
CA VAL A 95 -3.79 14.91 -14.26
C VAL A 95 -5.13 14.86 -13.52
N VAL A 96 -6.12 15.63 -13.96
CA VAL A 96 -7.46 15.64 -13.35
C VAL A 96 -8.11 14.25 -13.43
N TYR A 97 -7.92 13.56 -14.56
CA TYR A 97 -8.38 12.19 -14.73
C TYR A 97 -7.63 11.22 -13.81
N LEU A 98 -6.30 11.34 -13.71
CA LEU A 98 -5.49 10.55 -12.76
C LEU A 98 -5.95 10.76 -11.31
N ARG A 99 -6.20 12.01 -10.90
CA ARG A 99 -6.72 12.34 -9.56
C ARG A 99 -8.09 11.70 -9.29
N ASN A 100 -8.98 11.70 -10.28
CA ASN A 100 -10.29 11.05 -10.16
C ASN A 100 -10.14 9.52 -10.04
N ARG A 101 -9.27 8.90 -10.83
CA ARG A 101 -8.95 7.47 -10.74
C ARG A 101 -8.34 7.10 -9.38
N LEU A 102 -7.43 7.93 -8.90
CA LEU A 102 -6.81 7.79 -7.59
C LEU A 102 -7.87 7.86 -6.48
N THR A 103 -8.80 8.81 -6.56
CA THR A 103 -9.94 8.92 -5.63
C THR A 103 -10.79 7.65 -5.61
N LEU A 104 -11.12 7.10 -6.79
CA LEU A 104 -11.90 5.88 -6.90
C LEU A 104 -11.17 4.67 -6.28
N MET A 105 -9.86 4.57 -6.48
CA MET A 105 -9.04 3.52 -5.89
C MET A 105 -8.98 3.64 -4.36
N ILE A 106 -8.76 4.84 -3.83
CA ILE A 106 -8.74 5.09 -2.38
C ILE A 106 -10.11 4.75 -1.76
N ASN A 107 -11.20 5.20 -2.38
CA ASN A 107 -12.56 4.85 -1.92
C ASN A 107 -12.84 3.35 -2.00
N LYS A 108 -12.22 2.62 -2.93
CA LYS A 108 -12.31 1.16 -2.99
C LYS A 108 -11.57 0.51 -1.80
N ALA A 109 -10.37 0.96 -1.49
CA ALA A 109 -9.59 0.47 -0.35
C ALA A 109 -10.30 0.75 0.99
N ILE A 110 -10.79 1.98 1.19
CA ILE A 110 -11.56 2.37 2.37
C ILE A 110 -12.83 1.52 2.51
N ARG A 111 -13.59 1.34 1.41
CA ARG A 111 -14.78 0.47 1.45
C ARG A 111 -14.44 -0.98 1.76
N ARG A 112 -13.32 -1.51 1.25
CA ARG A 112 -12.85 -2.87 1.58
C ARG A 112 -12.57 -3.02 3.07
N TYR A 113 -11.95 -2.03 3.70
CA TYR A 113 -11.75 -1.98 5.14
C TYR A 113 -13.07 -1.98 5.92
N TYR A 114 -13.97 -1.04 5.60
CA TYR A 114 -15.26 -0.95 6.30
C TYR A 114 -16.26 -2.07 5.97
N GLN A 115 -15.98 -2.94 4.99
CA GLN A 115 -16.75 -4.17 4.83
C GLN A 115 -16.58 -5.12 6.03
N ASN A 116 -15.48 -4.98 6.77
CA ASN A 116 -15.12 -5.73 7.98
C ASN A 116 -15.30 -7.24 7.80
N TRP A 117 -14.72 -7.78 6.73
CA TRP A 117 -14.73 -9.22 6.51
C TRP A 117 -13.85 -9.90 7.53
N LEU A 118 -14.44 -10.88 8.22
CA LEU A 118 -13.80 -11.75 9.17
C LEU A 118 -13.65 -13.13 8.53
N ARG A 119 -12.52 -13.78 8.78
CA ARG A 119 -12.21 -15.15 8.35
C ARG A 119 -11.73 -15.95 9.55
N CYS A 120 -11.94 -17.26 9.50
CA CYS A 120 -11.31 -18.16 10.46
C CYS A 120 -9.78 -18.07 10.36
N ASP A 121 -9.12 -18.04 11.51
CA ASP A 121 -7.67 -18.01 11.57
C ASP A 121 -7.05 -19.32 11.04
N ASP A 122 -7.62 -20.46 11.42
CA ASP A 122 -7.28 -21.77 10.88
C ASP A 122 -7.97 -22.03 9.54
N ASP A 123 -7.45 -21.38 8.51
CA ASP A 123 -7.85 -21.50 7.11
C ASP A 123 -7.66 -22.93 6.54
N THR A 124 -6.78 -23.72 7.16
CA THR A 124 -6.48 -25.10 6.77
C THR A 124 -7.63 -26.04 7.12
N CYS A 125 -8.22 -25.87 8.30
CA CYS A 125 -9.31 -26.73 8.78
C CYS A 125 -10.70 -26.10 8.60
N CYS A 126 -10.79 -24.77 8.47
CA CYS A 126 -12.06 -24.07 8.40
C CYS A 126 -11.99 -22.84 7.48
N ALA A 127 -12.73 -22.87 6.38
CA ALA A 127 -12.83 -21.76 5.43
C ALA A 127 -13.97 -20.77 5.76
N PHE A 128 -14.38 -20.70 7.04
CA PHE A 128 -15.49 -19.85 7.45
C PHE A 128 -15.15 -18.37 7.29
N ARG A 129 -16.11 -17.61 6.73
CA ARG A 129 -15.97 -16.20 6.39
C ARG A 129 -17.29 -15.47 6.62
N THR A 130 -17.27 -14.37 7.36
CA THR A 130 -18.48 -13.63 7.74
C THR A 130 -18.22 -12.13 7.81
N ARG A 131 -19.29 -11.34 7.75
CA ARG A 131 -19.28 -9.90 8.11
C ARG A 131 -19.97 -9.64 9.44
N GLN A 132 -20.63 -10.65 9.99
CA GLN A 132 -21.31 -10.55 11.28
C GLN A 132 -20.27 -10.79 12.37
N THR A 133 -20.15 -9.82 13.27
CA THR A 133 -19.32 -9.92 14.46
C THR A 133 -19.97 -10.88 15.46
N PRO A 134 -19.39 -12.04 15.77
CA PRO A 134 -19.96 -12.95 16.76
C PRO A 134 -19.84 -12.39 18.18
N LEU A 135 -20.74 -12.81 19.07
CA LEU A 135 -20.68 -12.44 20.49
C LEU A 135 -19.67 -13.27 21.28
N GLY A 136 -19.35 -14.49 20.82
CA GLY A 136 -18.37 -15.35 21.47
C GLY A 136 -16.96 -14.78 21.31
N ILE A 137 -16.19 -14.82 22.41
CA ILE A 137 -14.80 -14.35 22.46
C ILE A 137 -13.90 -15.54 22.80
N LEU A 138 -12.75 -15.62 22.14
CA LEU A 138 -11.65 -16.51 22.45
C LEU A 138 -10.38 -15.64 22.53
N HIS A 139 -9.64 -15.75 23.64
CA HIS A 139 -8.58 -14.83 24.05
C HIS A 139 -8.96 -13.34 23.94
N LYS A 140 -8.56 -12.67 22.85
CA LYS A 140 -8.81 -11.24 22.58
C LYS A 140 -9.64 -11.01 21.31
N ARG A 141 -10.04 -12.07 20.59
CA ARG A 141 -10.75 -11.99 19.31
C ARG A 141 -12.05 -12.79 19.35
N HIS A 142 -12.85 -12.69 18.29
CA HIS A 142 -14.13 -13.40 18.22
C HIS A 142 -13.95 -14.88 17.93
N LEU A 143 -14.70 -15.74 18.63
CA LEU A 143 -14.71 -17.18 18.38
C LEU A 143 -15.35 -17.48 17.02
N CYS A 144 -14.71 -18.32 16.21
CA CYS A 144 -15.26 -18.80 14.95
C CYS A 144 -16.51 -19.65 15.21
N THR A 145 -17.67 -19.20 14.70
CA THR A 145 -18.96 -19.86 14.91
C THR A 145 -19.13 -21.17 14.12
N SER A 146 -18.21 -21.50 13.21
CA SER A 146 -18.28 -22.72 12.41
C SER A 146 -17.48 -23.87 13.00
N CYS A 147 -16.22 -23.64 13.42
CA CYS A 147 -15.38 -24.69 14.00
C CYS A 147 -15.39 -24.68 15.52
N SER A 148 -15.80 -23.57 16.16
CA SER A 148 -15.79 -23.35 17.61
C SER A 148 -14.45 -23.62 18.29
N LYS A 149 -13.34 -23.54 17.53
CA LYS A 149 -11.98 -23.91 17.98
C LYS A 149 -10.96 -22.81 17.81
N SER A 150 -11.14 -21.96 16.82
CA SER A 150 -10.19 -20.90 16.46
C SER A 150 -10.86 -19.53 16.47
N GLU A 151 -10.03 -18.50 16.42
CA GLU A 151 -10.45 -17.11 16.36
C GLU A 151 -10.82 -16.69 14.94
N LEU A 152 -11.57 -15.60 14.85
CA LEU A 152 -11.79 -14.85 13.62
C LEU A 152 -10.79 -13.69 13.55
N ILE A 153 -10.19 -13.54 12.37
CA ILE A 153 -9.27 -12.45 12.04
C ILE A 153 -9.85 -11.59 10.92
N THR A 154 -9.51 -10.31 10.91
CA THR A 154 -9.90 -9.39 9.84
C THR A 154 -9.15 -9.74 8.56
N GLU A 155 -9.87 -9.83 7.43
CA GLU A 155 -9.26 -10.09 6.13
C GLU A 155 -8.49 -8.89 5.56
N TYR A 156 -8.88 -7.68 5.96
CA TYR A 156 -8.25 -6.44 5.57
C TYR A 156 -8.22 -5.51 6.77
N ASP A 157 -7.07 -5.44 7.43
CA ASP A 157 -6.88 -4.66 8.65
C ASP A 157 -6.60 -3.18 8.34
N ASP A 158 -6.59 -2.39 9.39
CA ASP A 158 -6.34 -0.95 9.35
C ASP A 158 -4.89 -0.64 8.95
N ARG A 159 -3.94 -1.50 9.36
CA ARG A 159 -2.53 -1.44 8.94
C ARG A 159 -2.38 -1.60 7.43
N GLN A 160 -3.07 -2.57 6.81
CA GLN A 160 -3.07 -2.78 5.37
C GLN A 160 -3.70 -1.61 4.61
N LEU A 161 -4.76 -0.99 5.15
CA LEU A 161 -5.31 0.24 4.59
C LEU A 161 -4.28 1.39 4.66
N ASN A 162 -3.65 1.58 5.81
CA ASN A 162 -2.64 2.62 5.98
C ASN A 162 -1.46 2.43 5.01
N LEU A 163 -0.95 1.21 4.92
CA LEU A 163 0.12 0.82 4.02
C LEU A 163 -0.25 1.08 2.56
N GLN A 164 -1.49 0.76 2.15
CA GLN A 164 -2.00 1.07 0.81
C GLN A 164 -2.02 2.58 0.51
N LEU A 165 -2.42 3.42 1.47
CA LEU A 165 -2.44 4.87 1.28
C LEU A 165 -1.02 5.44 1.21
N ARG A 166 -0.11 4.96 2.07
CA ARG A 166 1.31 5.35 2.05
C ARG A 166 2.00 4.92 0.75
N PHE A 167 1.71 3.71 0.25
CA PHE A 167 2.17 3.25 -1.04
C PHE A 167 1.73 4.19 -2.16
N LEU A 168 0.43 4.53 -2.22
CA LEU A 168 -0.08 5.46 -3.22
C LEU A 168 0.60 6.82 -3.11
N LYS A 169 0.87 7.32 -1.90
CA LYS A 169 1.60 8.57 -1.68
C LYS A 169 3.04 8.49 -2.24
N GLN A 170 3.74 7.39 -1.96
CA GLN A 170 5.10 7.14 -2.43
C GLN A 170 5.19 7.12 -3.97
N LEU A 171 4.15 6.65 -4.67
CA LEU A 171 4.11 6.66 -6.15
C LEU A 171 4.27 8.05 -6.76
N PHE A 172 3.90 9.10 -6.01
CA PHE A 172 3.94 10.49 -6.48
C PHE A 172 4.98 11.34 -5.75
N ASN A 173 5.87 10.74 -4.95
CA ASN A 173 6.96 11.44 -4.26
C ASN A 173 8.32 10.97 -4.81
N ILE A 174 8.88 11.76 -5.71
CA ILE A 174 10.15 11.44 -6.39
C ILE A 174 11.32 11.39 -5.40
N ASP A 175 11.38 12.33 -4.46
CA ASP A 175 12.50 12.45 -3.52
C ASP A 175 12.49 11.30 -2.51
N ALA A 176 11.33 10.99 -1.93
CA ALA A 176 11.17 9.84 -1.07
C ALA A 176 11.47 8.52 -1.82
N TYR A 177 11.12 8.44 -3.11
CA TYR A 177 11.44 7.28 -3.91
C TYR A 177 12.94 7.13 -4.18
N LYS A 178 13.64 8.23 -4.51
CA LYS A 178 15.10 8.23 -4.67
C LYS A 178 15.82 7.77 -3.41
N ASN A 179 15.35 8.17 -2.23
CA ASN A 179 15.91 7.71 -0.95
C ASN A 179 15.67 6.22 -0.69
N SER A 180 14.69 5.60 -1.38
CA SER A 180 14.32 4.19 -1.20
C SER A 180 14.98 3.23 -2.21
N ILE A 181 15.79 3.74 -3.15
CA ILE A 181 16.42 2.94 -4.21
C ILE A 181 17.94 3.06 -4.18
N ASN A 182 18.64 2.10 -4.78
CA ASN A 182 20.10 2.12 -4.82
C ASN A 182 20.66 3.26 -5.69
N ARG A 183 21.92 3.62 -5.43
CA ARG A 183 22.62 4.72 -6.11
C ARG A 183 22.59 4.63 -7.63
N THR A 184 22.74 3.43 -8.20
CA THR A 184 22.70 3.23 -9.66
C THR A 184 21.35 3.64 -10.25
N LYS A 185 20.24 3.30 -9.60
CA LYS A 185 18.90 3.71 -10.06
C LYS A 185 18.67 5.21 -9.89
N ILE A 186 19.22 5.82 -8.84
CA ILE A 186 19.17 7.29 -8.66
C ILE A 186 19.85 7.98 -9.84
N GLU A 187 21.06 7.54 -10.20
CA GLU A 187 21.81 8.09 -11.34
C GLU A 187 21.05 7.97 -12.66
N GLN A 188 20.32 6.87 -12.87
CA GLN A 188 19.47 6.68 -14.06
C GLN A 188 18.28 7.65 -14.09
N VAL A 189 17.65 7.91 -12.94
CA VAL A 189 16.57 8.90 -12.81
C VAL A 189 17.10 10.32 -13.07
N ASP A 190 18.27 10.66 -12.54
CA ASP A 190 18.90 11.97 -12.78
C ASP A 190 19.31 12.13 -14.24
N ALA A 191 19.86 11.09 -14.86
CA ALA A 191 20.17 11.09 -16.29
C ALA A 191 18.89 11.27 -17.13
N TYR A 192 17.79 10.60 -16.78
CA TYR A 192 16.50 10.77 -17.44
C TYR A 192 15.99 12.21 -17.36
N PHE A 193 16.03 12.85 -16.18
CA PHE A 193 15.59 14.25 -16.08
C PHE A 193 16.46 15.22 -16.88
N LYS A 194 17.75 14.92 -17.09
CA LYS A 194 18.65 15.72 -17.94
C LYS A 194 18.32 15.64 -19.43
N THR A 195 17.63 14.58 -19.89
CA THR A 195 17.22 14.46 -21.30
C THR A 195 15.91 15.22 -21.60
N LEU A 196 15.15 15.58 -20.57
CA LEU A 196 13.89 16.29 -20.68
C LEU A 196 14.10 17.81 -20.70
N SER A 197 13.18 18.53 -21.35
CA SER A 197 13.16 19.99 -21.27
C SER A 197 12.81 20.46 -19.86
N VAL A 198 13.29 21.65 -19.50
CA VAL A 198 13.02 22.26 -18.17
C VAL A 198 11.51 22.37 -17.90
N ASP A 199 10.72 22.68 -18.92
CA ASP A 199 9.27 22.82 -18.78
C ASP A 199 8.57 21.48 -18.54
N VAL A 200 9.00 20.41 -19.20
CA VAL A 200 8.47 19.06 -18.98
C VAL A 200 8.83 18.59 -17.57
N THR A 201 10.08 18.77 -17.14
CA THR A 201 10.51 18.43 -15.78
C THR A 201 9.69 19.19 -14.73
N ARG A 202 9.47 20.50 -14.92
CA ARG A 202 8.62 21.31 -14.04
C ARG A 202 7.18 20.79 -13.98
N SER A 203 6.62 20.40 -15.13
CA SER A 203 5.26 19.83 -15.23
C SER A 203 5.15 18.51 -14.46
N ILE A 204 6.14 17.61 -14.59
CA ILE A 204 6.18 16.33 -13.85
C ILE A 204 6.16 16.59 -12.34
N HIS A 205 7.07 17.44 -11.84
CA HIS A 205 7.14 17.74 -10.42
C HIS A 205 5.82 18.35 -9.92
N LYS A 206 5.27 19.34 -10.64
CA LYS A 206 3.99 19.97 -10.28
C LYS A 206 2.85 18.95 -10.17
N ASN A 207 2.72 18.07 -11.17
CA ASN A 207 1.61 17.13 -11.26
C ASN A 207 1.76 15.98 -10.25
N MET A 208 2.99 15.49 -10.03
CA MET A 208 3.29 14.55 -8.94
C MET A 208 2.93 15.15 -7.58
N THR A 209 3.34 16.40 -7.31
CA THR A 209 2.98 17.09 -6.07
C THR A 209 1.47 17.29 -5.92
N GLU A 210 0.73 17.62 -6.98
CA GLU A 210 -0.74 17.71 -6.92
C GLU A 210 -1.38 16.38 -6.50
N LEU A 211 -0.96 15.27 -7.12
CA LEU A 211 -1.47 13.95 -6.83
C LEU A 211 -1.10 13.50 -5.42
N GLN A 212 0.12 13.80 -4.97
CA GLN A 212 0.57 13.54 -3.60
C GLN A 212 -0.28 14.32 -2.58
N LEU A 213 -0.48 15.62 -2.77
CA LEU A 213 -1.27 16.46 -1.87
C LEU A 213 -2.72 16.00 -1.78
N HIS A 214 -3.28 15.45 -2.87
CA HIS A 214 -4.61 14.86 -2.87
C HIS A 214 -4.71 13.67 -1.92
N ILE A 215 -3.69 12.82 -1.88
CA ILE A 215 -3.62 11.67 -0.96
C ILE A 215 -3.40 12.15 0.47
N ASP A 216 -2.53 13.14 0.68
CA ASP A 216 -2.24 13.70 2.01
C ASP A 216 -3.51 14.22 2.70
N ARG A 217 -4.39 14.92 1.97
CA ARG A 217 -5.68 15.38 2.51
C ARG A 217 -6.59 14.23 2.97
N ILE A 218 -6.44 13.05 2.39
CA ILE A 218 -7.22 11.86 2.76
C ILE A 218 -6.57 11.17 3.95
N ILE A 219 -5.24 11.02 3.94
CA ILE A 219 -4.49 10.45 5.07
C ILE A 219 -4.72 11.29 6.32
N GLN A 220 -4.72 12.63 6.23
CA GLN A 220 -4.98 13.54 7.36
C GLN A 220 -6.33 13.31 8.05
N LYS A 221 -7.31 12.69 7.38
CA LYS A 221 -8.61 12.34 7.97
C LYS A 221 -8.61 10.95 8.63
N SER A 222 -7.55 10.18 8.46
CA SER A 222 -7.44 8.82 9.01
C SER A 222 -6.93 8.86 10.44
N GLY A 223 -7.29 7.86 11.24
CA GLY A 223 -6.81 7.72 12.63
C GLY A 223 -5.29 7.51 12.77
N TYR A 224 -4.58 7.29 11.66
CA TYR A 224 -3.12 7.17 11.62
C TYR A 224 -2.41 8.51 11.37
N ALA A 225 -3.14 9.61 11.12
CA ALA A 225 -2.54 10.92 10.92
C ALA A 225 -2.10 11.58 12.23
N GLU A 226 -2.77 11.25 13.33
CA GLU A 226 -2.55 11.86 14.63
C GLU A 226 -2.19 10.78 15.64
N VAL A 227 -0.97 10.86 16.18
CA VAL A 227 -0.60 10.13 17.38
C VAL A 227 -0.74 11.10 18.54
N CYS A 228 -1.78 10.92 19.37
CA CYS A 228 -1.95 11.74 20.56
C CYS A 228 -0.94 11.29 21.63
N ILE A 229 0.23 11.92 21.63
CA ILE A 229 1.34 11.64 22.56
C ILE A 229 0.87 11.71 24.01
N SER A 230 -0.01 12.67 24.34
CA SER A 230 -0.58 12.81 25.68
C SER A 230 -1.38 11.57 26.11
N ASN A 231 -2.16 10.95 25.21
CA ASN A 231 -2.89 9.72 25.52
C ASN A 231 -1.96 8.51 25.63
N LEU A 232 -0.89 8.47 24.82
CA LEU A 232 0.12 7.42 24.90
C LEU A 232 0.83 7.43 26.25
N PHE A 233 1.18 8.61 26.76
CA PHE A 233 1.86 8.74 28.04
C PHE A 233 0.93 8.87 29.25
N ALA A 234 -0.39 9.01 29.05
CA ALA A 234 -1.36 9.17 30.14
C ALA A 234 -1.27 8.03 31.17
N GLN A 235 -1.04 6.80 30.73
CA GLN A 235 -0.89 5.63 31.62
C GLN A 235 0.32 5.73 32.55
N PHE A 236 1.38 6.46 32.17
CA PHE A 236 2.55 6.67 33.04
C PHE A 236 2.31 7.74 34.10
N TYR A 237 1.36 8.66 33.88
CA TYR A 237 1.03 9.71 34.85
C TYR A 237 0.01 9.27 35.92
N PHE A 238 -0.78 8.22 35.68
CA PHE A 238 -1.75 7.70 36.65
C PHE A 238 -1.17 6.68 37.65
N ASN A 239 0.07 6.25 37.47
CA ASN A 239 0.77 5.30 38.35
C ASN A 239 1.89 5.97 39.19
N ALA A 240 1.90 7.29 39.31
CA ALA A 240 2.84 8.08 40.11
C ALA A 240 2.17 8.74 41.32
#